data_AF-A0A1L9SQX0-F1
#
_entry.id   AF-A0A1L9SQX0-F1
#
_cell.length_a   1.000
_cell.length_b   1.000
_cell.length_c   1.000
_cell.angle_alpha   90.00
_cell.angle_beta   90.00
_cell.angle_gamma   90.00
#
_symmetry.space_group_name_H-M   'P 1'
#
loop_
_entity.id
_entity.type
_entity.pdbx_description
1 polymer ?
#
loop_
_entity_poly.entity_id
_entity_poly.type
_entity_poly.pdbx_seq_one_letter_code
_entity_poly.pdbx_strand_id
1 'polypeptide(L)'
;MNKEDVSFEIFPPDFVLEPYHVFRKNALANRNRTESQEVDHDMDILYQFWSHFLVRNFNAQMYNEFRSLALDDDFSTRNASTGLHRLIQFYGASLSRNSVMPDQVVRDLVDLIRDEATTRAEHVAFYLLRSAWRSGSLDPRNREKIDSVLDAHMTAELEK
;
A
#
# COMPACT_ATOMS: atom_id res chain seq x y z
N MET A 1 29.02 -20.02 -15.12
CA MET A 1 27.61 -19.58 -15.18
C MET A 1 26.81 -20.55 -14.36
N ASN A 2 26.42 -20.19 -13.13
CA ASN A 2 25.28 -20.79 -12.46
C ASN A 2 24.75 -19.75 -11.48
N LYS A 3 23.47 -19.43 -11.67
CA LYS A 3 22.73 -18.41 -10.94
C LYS A 3 22.55 -18.91 -9.52
N GLU A 4 22.88 -18.08 -8.56
CA GLU A 4 22.65 -18.35 -7.16
C GLU A 4 21.17 -18.60 -6.90
N ASP A 5 20.95 -19.70 -6.20
CA ASP A 5 19.71 -20.22 -5.66
C ASP A 5 19.16 -19.20 -4.65
N VAL A 6 18.17 -18.41 -5.07
CA VAL A 6 17.38 -17.61 -4.13
C VAL A 6 16.30 -18.52 -3.59
N SER A 7 16.49 -18.97 -2.36
CA SER A 7 15.55 -19.80 -1.61
C SER A 7 14.13 -19.22 -1.68
N PHE A 8 13.24 -19.94 -2.36
CA PHE A 8 11.81 -19.73 -2.23
C PHE A 8 11.32 -20.40 -0.96
N GLU A 9 10.56 -19.63 -0.20
CA GLU A 9 9.90 -19.95 1.07
C GLU A 9 9.43 -21.40 1.17
N ILE A 10 9.76 -22.05 2.29
CA ILE A 10 9.19 -23.33 2.68
C ILE A 10 7.72 -23.07 3.02
N PHE A 11 6.82 -23.35 2.08
CA PHE A 11 5.39 -23.32 2.33
C PHE A 11 5.03 -24.37 3.40
N PRO A 12 4.11 -24.05 4.33
CA PRO A 12 3.65 -25.02 5.31
C PRO A 12 3.00 -26.24 4.65
N PRO A 13 2.99 -27.41 5.31
CA PRO A 13 2.58 -28.69 4.69
C PRO A 13 1.12 -28.75 4.22
N ASP A 14 0.29 -27.79 4.60
CA ASP A 14 -1.11 -27.60 4.22
C ASP A 14 -1.31 -26.46 3.19
N PHE A 15 -0.24 -25.92 2.62
CA PHE A 15 -0.33 -24.86 1.60
C PHE A 15 -0.98 -25.37 0.32
N VAL A 16 -2.23 -24.97 0.11
CA VAL A 16 -2.96 -25.21 -1.13
C VAL A 16 -2.71 -24.04 -2.07
N LEU A 17 -2.01 -24.31 -3.19
CA LEU A 17 -1.89 -23.33 -4.27
C LEU A 17 -3.25 -23.19 -4.95
N GLU A 18 -4.01 -22.17 -4.58
CA GLU A 18 -5.27 -21.83 -5.23
C GLU A 18 -5.17 -20.58 -6.13
N PRO A 19 -5.99 -20.49 -7.18
CA PRO A 19 -6.00 -19.31 -8.04
C PRO A 19 -6.41 -18.05 -7.26
N TYR A 20 -5.74 -16.92 -7.52
CA TYR A 20 -6.02 -15.62 -6.91
C TYR A 20 -7.52 -15.26 -6.84
N HIS A 21 -8.28 -15.52 -7.92
CA HIS A 21 -9.70 -15.18 -7.97
C HIS A 21 -10.56 -16.00 -7.00
N VAL A 22 -10.14 -17.24 -6.70
CA VAL A 22 -10.79 -18.10 -5.71
C VAL A 22 -10.48 -17.60 -4.31
N PHE A 23 -9.19 -17.39 -4.00
CA PHE A 23 -8.73 -16.87 -2.72
C PHE A 23 -9.38 -15.53 -2.37
N ARG A 24 -9.29 -14.54 -3.28
CA ARG A 24 -9.91 -13.22 -3.13
C ARG A 24 -11.42 -13.33 -2.84
N LYS A 25 -12.13 -14.19 -3.58
CA LYS A 25 -13.58 -14.35 -3.39
C LYS A 25 -13.90 -14.90 -2.01
N ASN A 26 -13.13 -15.89 -1.55
CA ASN A 26 -13.32 -16.52 -0.25
C ASN A 26 -12.98 -15.55 0.89
N ALA A 27 -11.84 -14.86 0.80
CA ALA A 27 -11.41 -13.84 1.77
C ALA A 27 -12.47 -12.74 1.94
N LEU A 28 -13.00 -12.19 0.84
CA LEU A 28 -14.03 -11.15 0.92
C LEU A 28 -15.37 -11.67 1.45
N ALA A 29 -15.72 -12.93 1.15
CA ALA A 29 -16.92 -13.55 1.71
C ALA A 29 -16.78 -13.77 3.23
N ASN A 30 -15.58 -14.16 3.70
CA ASN A 30 -15.26 -14.32 5.11
C ASN A 30 -15.32 -12.96 5.84
N ARG A 31 -14.66 -11.94 5.28
CA ARG A 31 -14.70 -10.55 5.81
C ARG A 31 -16.13 -10.04 6.04
N ASN A 32 -17.03 -10.33 5.11
CA ASN A 32 -18.43 -9.87 5.19
C ASN A 32 -19.29 -10.68 6.18
N ARG A 33 -18.88 -11.90 6.53
CA ARG A 33 -19.62 -12.78 7.46
C ARG A 33 -19.16 -12.61 8.90
N THR A 34 -17.87 -12.39 9.10
CA THR A 34 -17.30 -12.23 10.42
C THR A 34 -17.73 -10.88 10.95
N GLU A 35 -18.72 -10.83 11.85
CA GLU A 35 -19.15 -9.62 12.58
C GLU A 35 -18.12 -9.18 13.64
N SER A 36 -17.20 -10.07 14.03
CA SER A 36 -16.16 -9.85 15.04
C SER A 36 -15.03 -8.90 14.61
N GLN A 37 -14.41 -8.27 15.60
CA GLN A 37 -13.20 -7.43 15.51
C GLN A 37 -11.88 -8.25 15.36
N GLU A 38 -11.97 -9.56 15.13
CA GLU A 38 -10.78 -10.42 15.01
C GLU A 38 -10.10 -10.27 13.64
N VAL A 39 -8.76 -10.33 13.67
CA VAL A 39 -7.91 -10.27 12.47
C VAL A 39 -8.27 -11.37 11.50
N ASP A 40 -8.88 -10.99 10.38
CA ASP A 40 -9.16 -11.88 9.26
C ASP A 40 -7.83 -12.19 8.56
N HIS A 41 -7.32 -13.39 8.83
CA HIS A 41 -6.03 -13.84 8.32
C HIS A 41 -5.99 -13.87 6.79
N ASP A 42 -7.10 -14.25 6.14
CA ASP A 42 -7.18 -14.28 4.68
C ASP A 42 -7.05 -12.86 4.10
N MET A 43 -7.64 -11.88 4.79
CA MET A 43 -7.50 -10.47 4.42
C MET A 43 -6.09 -9.93 4.62
N ASP A 44 -5.37 -10.29 5.68
CA ASP A 44 -3.96 -9.87 5.84
C ASP A 44 -3.07 -10.45 4.72
N ILE A 45 -3.26 -11.74 4.38
CA ILE A 45 -2.57 -12.35 3.23
C ILE A 45 -2.92 -11.61 1.93
N LEU A 46 -4.19 -11.26 1.73
CA LEU A 46 -4.65 -10.54 0.54
C LEU A 46 -4.02 -9.14 0.44
N TYR A 47 -3.96 -8.40 1.55
CA TYR A 47 -3.32 -7.09 1.62
C TYR A 47 -1.81 -7.18 1.39
N GLN A 48 -1.14 -8.19 1.95
CA GLN A 48 0.27 -8.43 1.72
C GLN A 48 0.54 -8.79 0.25
N PHE A 49 -0.28 -9.64 -0.36
CA PHE A 49 -0.18 -9.95 -1.78
C PHE A 49 -0.31 -8.70 -2.64
N TRP A 50 -1.33 -7.87 -2.39
CA TRP A 50 -1.54 -6.64 -3.15
C TRP A 50 -0.40 -5.63 -2.99
N SER A 51 0.10 -5.44 -1.77
CA SER A 51 1.18 -4.48 -1.52
C SER A 51 2.48 -4.85 -2.24
N HIS A 52 2.78 -6.15 -2.40
CA HIS A 52 3.95 -6.61 -3.15
C HIS A 52 3.70 -6.69 -4.66
N PHE A 53 2.54 -7.21 -5.07
CA PHE A 53 2.23 -7.46 -6.48
C PHE A 53 2.10 -6.16 -7.28
N LEU A 54 1.39 -5.16 -6.73
CA LEU A 54 1.08 -3.92 -7.43
C LEU A 54 2.30 -3.03 -7.69
N VAL A 55 3.37 -3.16 -6.89
CA VAL A 55 4.64 -2.43 -7.10
C VAL A 55 5.29 -2.81 -8.44
N ARG A 56 5.12 -4.08 -8.87
CA ARG A 56 5.73 -4.61 -10.09
C ARG A 56 4.74 -4.76 -11.24
N ASN A 57 3.49 -5.10 -10.93
CA ASN A 57 2.44 -5.44 -11.89
C ASN A 57 1.21 -4.57 -11.62
N PHE A 58 1.35 -3.26 -11.80
CA PHE A 58 0.27 -2.34 -11.48
C PHE A 58 -1.01 -2.66 -12.26
N ASN A 59 -2.10 -2.84 -11.53
CA ASN A 59 -3.43 -3.05 -12.06
C ASN A 59 -4.40 -2.11 -11.34
N ALA A 60 -4.98 -1.16 -12.07
CA ALA A 60 -5.80 -0.11 -11.49
C ALA A 60 -7.04 -0.65 -10.75
N GLN A 61 -7.70 -1.69 -11.28
CA GLN A 61 -8.87 -2.28 -10.64
C GLN A 61 -8.50 -2.94 -9.30
N MET A 62 -7.42 -3.71 -9.27
CA MET A 62 -6.91 -4.34 -8.06
C MET A 62 -6.43 -3.31 -7.03
N TYR A 63 -5.76 -2.25 -7.49
CA TYR A 63 -5.34 -1.15 -6.63
C TYR A 63 -6.53 -0.42 -5.99
N ASN A 64 -7.56 -0.11 -6.77
CA ASN A 64 -8.76 0.57 -6.26
C ASN A 64 -9.46 -0.25 -5.18
N GLU A 65 -9.58 -1.55 -5.40
CA GLU A 65 -10.14 -2.47 -4.41
C GLU A 65 -9.28 -2.54 -3.15
N PHE A 66 -7.97 -2.72 -3.32
CA PHE A 66 -7.03 -2.72 -2.20
C PHE A 66 -7.15 -1.44 -1.36
N ARG A 67 -7.09 -0.27 -2.00
CA ARG A 67 -7.17 1.03 -1.33
C ARG A 67 -8.50 1.20 -0.60
N SER A 68 -9.62 0.87 -1.25
CA SER A 68 -10.95 1.01 -0.64
C SER A 68 -11.07 0.14 0.62
N LEU A 69 -10.71 -1.14 0.52
CA LEU A 69 -10.81 -2.07 1.64
C LEU A 69 -9.86 -1.69 2.79
N ALA A 70 -8.63 -1.27 2.46
CA ALA A 70 -7.65 -0.84 3.45
C ALA A 70 -8.09 0.39 4.26
N LEU A 71 -8.76 1.35 3.60
CA LEU A 71 -9.29 2.54 4.27
C LEU A 71 -10.56 2.20 5.07
N ASP A 72 -11.47 1.40 4.50
CA ASP A 72 -12.70 0.98 5.20
C ASP A 72 -12.39 0.22 6.51
N ASP A 73 -11.36 -0.63 6.51
CA ASP A 73 -10.93 -1.39 7.68
C ASP A 73 -10.32 -0.48 8.77
N ASP A 74 -9.54 0.55 8.38
CA ASP A 74 -9.01 1.59 9.29
C ASP A 74 -10.15 2.32 10.02
N PHE A 75 -11.18 2.74 9.29
CA PHE A 75 -12.34 3.42 9.88
C PHE A 75 -13.22 2.52 10.76
N SER A 76 -13.26 1.22 10.49
CA SER A 76 -14.20 0.30 11.15
C SER A 76 -13.68 -0.30 12.46
N THR A 77 -12.46 0.03 12.91
CA THR A 77 -11.74 -0.60 14.04
C THR A 77 -11.56 -2.12 13.93
N ARG A 78 -11.93 -2.71 12.79
CA ARG A 78 -11.74 -4.11 12.44
C ARG A 78 -10.35 -4.23 11.87
N ASN A 79 -9.45 -4.91 12.57
CA ASN A 79 -8.08 -5.11 12.08
C ASN A 79 -7.36 -3.78 11.87
N ALA A 80 -7.66 -2.82 12.76
CA ALA A 80 -7.75 -1.36 12.55
C ALA A 80 -6.54 -0.64 11.93
N SER A 81 -5.46 -1.32 11.60
CA SER A 81 -4.32 -0.72 10.91
C SER A 81 -3.62 -1.64 9.93
N THR A 82 -3.97 -2.93 9.81
CA THR A 82 -3.25 -3.87 8.93
C THR A 82 -3.39 -3.46 7.47
N GLY A 83 -4.61 -3.22 6.98
CA GLY A 83 -4.86 -2.81 5.60
C GLY A 83 -4.16 -1.49 5.25
N LEU A 84 -4.35 -0.45 6.08
CA LEU A 84 -3.70 0.84 5.90
C LEU A 84 -2.17 0.73 5.97
N HIS A 85 -1.62 -0.03 6.93
CA HIS A 85 -0.18 -0.26 7.03
C HIS A 85 0.37 -0.90 5.75
N ARG A 86 -0.30 -1.90 5.19
CA ARG A 86 0.08 -2.53 3.92
C ARG A 86 0.00 -1.55 2.75
N LEU A 87 -0.98 -0.64 2.75
CA LEU A 87 -1.10 0.41 1.75
C LEU A 87 0.05 1.42 1.84
N ILE A 88 0.44 1.82 3.06
CA ILE A 88 1.58 2.70 3.31
C ILE A 88 2.89 2.01 2.89
N GLN A 89 3.06 0.72 3.19
CA GLN A 89 4.20 -0.08 2.70
C GLN A 89 4.26 -0.09 1.16
N PHE A 90 3.11 -0.25 0.49
CA PHE A 90 3.03 -0.17 -0.97
C PHE A 90 3.49 1.18 -1.51
N TYR A 91 3.07 2.30 -0.89
CA TYR A 91 3.54 3.63 -1.29
C TYR A 91 5.05 3.78 -1.07
N GLY A 92 5.58 3.35 0.08
CA GLY A 92 7.02 3.38 0.36
C GLY A 92 7.84 2.59 -0.65
N ALA A 93 7.40 1.38 -0.97
CA ALA A 93 8.03 0.53 -1.97
C ALA A 93 7.96 1.16 -3.38
N SER A 94 6.85 1.83 -3.71
CA SER A 94 6.67 2.52 -5.00
C SER A 94 7.55 3.75 -5.13
N LEU A 95 7.69 4.55 -4.07
CA LEU A 95 8.56 5.73 -4.03
C LEU A 95 10.05 5.36 -4.06
N SER A 96 10.42 4.29 -3.35
CA SER A 96 11.80 3.78 -3.32
C SER A 96 12.21 3.12 -4.64
N ARG A 97 11.24 2.83 -5.51
CA ARG A 97 11.49 2.22 -6.81
C ARG A 97 11.81 3.30 -7.82
N ASN A 98 12.91 3.12 -8.55
CA ASN A 98 13.29 4.00 -9.66
C ASN A 98 12.43 3.70 -10.92
N SER A 99 11.11 3.86 -10.80
CA SER A 99 10.14 3.64 -11.85
C SER A 99 8.99 4.62 -11.74
N VAL A 100 8.42 5.04 -12.87
CA VAL A 100 7.28 5.97 -12.90
C VAL A 100 6.07 5.37 -12.20
N MET A 101 5.55 6.08 -11.21
CA MET A 101 4.30 5.77 -10.54
C MET A 101 3.11 6.18 -11.42
N PRO A 102 2.02 5.39 -11.40
CA PRO A 102 0.76 5.79 -12.02
C PRO A 102 0.23 7.09 -11.39
N ASP A 103 -0.34 7.98 -12.20
CA ASP A 103 -0.80 9.29 -11.72
C ASP A 103 -1.87 9.17 -10.64
N GLN A 104 -2.70 8.12 -10.74
CA GLN A 104 -3.69 7.81 -9.72
C GLN A 104 -3.04 7.55 -8.36
N VAL A 105 -1.99 6.73 -8.31
CA VAL A 105 -1.29 6.38 -7.07
C VAL A 105 -0.65 7.61 -6.44
N VAL A 106 -0.11 8.52 -7.25
CA VAL A 106 0.46 9.80 -6.77
C VAL A 106 -0.61 10.66 -6.12
N ARG A 107 -1.76 10.85 -6.78
CA ARG A 107 -2.88 11.63 -6.23
C ARG A 107 -3.39 11.02 -4.93
N ASP A 108 -3.62 9.71 -4.94
CA ASP A 108 -4.15 8.98 -3.79
C ASP A 108 -3.20 9.00 -2.57
N LEU A 109 -1.87 9.01 -2.79
CA LEU A 109 -0.88 9.22 -1.74
C LEU A 109 -0.97 10.63 -1.17
N VAL A 110 -1.02 11.67 -2.01
CA VAL A 110 -1.12 13.05 -1.54
C VAL A 110 -2.44 13.27 -0.77
N ASP A 111 -3.54 12.70 -1.24
CA ASP A 111 -4.83 12.79 -0.56
C ASP A 111 -4.81 12.06 0.80
N LEU A 112 -4.11 10.93 0.91
CA LEU A 112 -3.90 10.27 2.20
C LEU A 112 -3.11 11.15 3.17
N ILE A 113 -2.06 11.83 2.69
CA ILE A 113 -1.26 12.75 3.51
C ILE A 113 -2.09 13.94 3.99
N ARG A 114 -2.95 14.48 3.12
CA ARG A 114 -3.88 15.56 3.49
C ARG A 114 -4.85 15.11 4.58
N ASP A 115 -5.42 13.91 4.43
CA ASP A 115 -6.34 13.34 5.41
C ASP A 115 -5.62 13.00 6.73
N GLU A 116 -4.38 12.51 6.67
CA GLU A 116 -3.53 12.35 7.87
C GLU A 116 -3.36 13.67 8.62
N ALA A 117 -3.15 14.78 7.92
CA ALA A 117 -2.94 16.10 8.55
C ALA A 117 -4.19 16.65 9.26
N THR A 118 -5.40 16.27 8.82
CA THR A 118 -6.66 16.76 9.39
C THR A 118 -7.28 15.80 10.40
N THR A 119 -7.12 14.50 10.18
CA THR A 119 -8.00 13.48 10.77
C THR A 119 -7.23 12.48 11.64
N ARG A 120 -5.92 12.29 11.43
CA ARG A 120 -5.13 11.25 12.12
C ARG A 120 -4.10 11.83 13.10
N ALA A 121 -3.87 11.11 14.19
CA ALA A 121 -2.84 11.46 15.18
C ALA A 121 -1.42 11.14 14.69
N GLU A 122 -1.29 10.18 13.77
CA GLU A 122 -0.01 9.79 13.17
C GLU A 122 0.04 10.18 11.70
N HIS A 123 1.16 10.76 11.27
CA HIS A 123 1.39 11.24 9.91
C HIS A 123 2.39 10.35 9.16
N VAL A 124 2.13 9.03 9.15
CA VAL A 124 3.09 8.03 8.68
C VAL A 124 3.36 8.19 7.19
N ALA A 125 2.33 8.38 6.36
CA ALA A 125 2.49 8.60 4.93
C ALA A 125 3.26 9.91 4.65
N PHE A 126 3.02 10.96 5.45
CA PHE A 126 3.77 12.21 5.34
C PHE A 126 5.26 12.01 5.59
N TYR A 127 5.64 11.37 6.70
CA TYR A 127 7.05 11.13 7.03
C TYR A 127 7.74 10.23 6.01
N LEU A 128 7.01 9.25 5.48
CA LEU A 128 7.48 8.37 4.42
C LEU A 128 7.79 9.15 3.14
N LEU A 129 6.89 10.04 2.70
CA LEU A 129 7.14 10.89 1.55
C LEU A 129 8.30 11.86 1.81
N ARG A 130 8.35 12.49 2.98
CA ARG A 130 9.43 13.42 3.36
C ARG A 130 10.81 12.76 3.33
N SER A 131 10.91 11.54 3.86
CA SER A 131 12.15 10.76 3.81
C SER A 131 12.58 10.47 2.36
N ALA A 132 11.66 10.03 1.51
CA ALA A 132 11.93 9.80 0.09
C ALA A 132 12.31 11.11 -0.65
N TRP A 133 11.65 12.23 -0.31
CA TRP A 133 11.90 13.55 -0.89
C TRP A 133 13.30 14.08 -0.60
N ARG A 134 13.73 13.96 0.67
CA ARG A 134 15.01 14.46 1.16
C ARG A 134 16.19 13.56 0.82
N SER A 135 15.97 12.25 0.73
CA SER A 135 17.03 11.32 0.32
C SER A 135 17.43 11.47 -1.15
N GLY A 136 16.61 12.13 -1.98
CA GLY A 136 16.85 12.25 -3.42
C GLY A 136 16.72 10.92 -4.17
N SER A 137 16.16 9.89 -3.53
CA SER A 137 16.01 8.55 -4.10
C SER A 137 14.82 8.42 -5.05
N LEU A 138 13.93 9.41 -5.08
CA LEU A 138 12.76 9.46 -5.96
C LEU A 138 13.16 9.57 -7.43
N ASP A 139 12.49 8.81 -8.29
CA ASP A 139 12.54 9.03 -9.75
C ASP A 139 12.18 10.50 -10.05
N PRO A 140 12.97 11.23 -10.86
CA PRO A 140 12.72 12.64 -11.14
C PRO A 140 11.31 12.92 -11.68
N ARG A 141 10.73 12.01 -12.47
CA ARG A 141 9.37 12.15 -13.01
C ARG A 141 8.32 11.96 -11.93
N ASN A 142 8.57 11.09 -10.95
CA ASN A 142 7.68 10.96 -9.79
C ASN A 142 7.77 12.22 -8.93
N ARG A 143 8.96 12.78 -8.75
CA ARG A 143 9.16 14.04 -8.04
C ARG A 143 8.36 15.17 -8.68
N GLU A 144 8.46 15.36 -10.00
CA GLU A 144 7.68 16.36 -10.74
C GLU A 144 6.17 16.14 -10.61
N LYS A 145 5.70 14.89 -10.72
CA LYS A 145 4.27 14.57 -10.54
C LYS A 145 3.79 14.92 -9.14
N ILE A 146 4.54 14.52 -8.12
CA ILE A 146 4.20 14.80 -6.72
C ILE A 146 4.20 16.32 -6.48
N ASP A 147 5.23 17.03 -6.96
CA ASP A 147 5.33 18.49 -6.87
C ASP A 147 4.12 19.20 -7.50
N SER A 148 3.67 18.72 -8.67
CA SER A 148 2.51 19.28 -9.37
C SER A 148 1.17 19.11 -8.63
N VAL A 149 1.10 18.15 -7.69
CA VAL A 149 -0.12 17.83 -6.95
C VAL A 149 -0.08 18.40 -5.52
N LEU A 150 1.11 18.60 -4.96
CA LEU A 150 1.29 19.22 -3.66
C LEU A 150 1.00 20.72 -3.72
N ASP A 151 0.50 21.27 -2.61
CA ASP A 151 0.46 22.72 -2.45
C ASP A 151 1.79 23.27 -1.93
N ALA A 152 1.97 24.60 -2.05
CA ALA A 152 3.21 25.27 -1.67
C ALA A 152 3.55 25.11 -0.17
N HIS A 153 2.53 24.95 0.68
CA HIS A 153 2.73 24.76 2.11
C HIS A 153 3.26 23.35 2.40
N MET A 154 2.62 22.32 1.86
CA MET A 154 3.06 20.92 2.01
C MET A 154 4.47 20.72 1.44
N THR A 155 4.78 21.34 0.30
CA THR A 155 6.11 21.26 -0.31
C THR A 155 7.17 21.83 0.64
N ALA A 156 6.90 22.99 1.26
CA ALA A 156 7.80 23.57 2.25
C ALA A 156 7.97 22.67 3.49
N GLU A 157 6.91 22.00 3.95
CA GLU A 157 6.98 21.05 5.07
C GLU A 157 7.84 19.81 4.76
N LEU A 158 7.89 19.37 3.50
CA LEU A 158 8.76 18.26 3.07
C LEU A 158 10.25 18.65 3.06
N GLU A 159 10.56 19.94 2.91
CA GLU A 159 11.94 20.45 2.83
C GLU A 159 12.52 20.86 4.18
N LYS A 160 11.68 21.17 5.17
CA LYS A 160 12.09 21.31 6.58
C LYS A 160 12.75 20.01 7.07
#